data_AF-A0A2D5GFE8-F1
#
_entry.id   AF-A0A2D5GFE8-F1
#
_cell.length_a   1.000
_cell.length_b   1.000
_cell.length_c   1.000
_cell.angle_alpha   90.00
_cell.angle_beta   90.00
_cell.angle_gamma   90.00
#
_symmetry.space_group_name_H-M   'P 1'
#
loop_
_entity.id
_entity.type
_entity.pdbx_description
1 polymer ?
#
loop_
_entity_poly.entity_id
_entity_poly.type
_entity_poly.pdbx_seq_one_letter_code
_entity_poly.pdbx_strand_id
1 'polypeptide(L)' 'PYERRVQAWQRLADELPKEILEQVVEEVSLEQVPEYAQGIIEGKIRGRVLVNPNL' A
#
# COMPACT_ATOMS: atom_id res chain seq x y z
N PRO A 1 -22.36 1.10 10.34
CA PRO A 1 -21.11 1.90 10.43
C PRO A 1 -20.50 2.20 9.05
N TYR A 2 -21.25 2.87 8.19
CA TYR A 2 -20.82 3.30 6.85
C TYR A 2 -20.21 4.71 6.92
N GLU A 3 -20.93 5.64 7.55
CA GLU A 3 -20.50 7.05 7.71
C GLU A 3 -19.12 7.17 8.36
N ARG A 4 -18.83 6.36 9.39
CA ARG A 4 -17.49 6.35 10.02
C ARG A 4 -16.37 5.99 9.05
N ARG A 5 -16.61 5.08 8.10
CA ARG A 5 -15.61 4.72 7.08
C ARG A 5 -15.48 5.83 6.03
N VAL A 6 -16.59 6.44 5.63
CA VAL A 6 -16.57 7.58 4.71
C VAL A 6 -15.75 8.72 5.29
N GLN A 7 -16.00 9.09 6.55
CA GLN A 7 -15.23 10.13 7.24
C GLN A 7 -13.75 9.77 7.35
N ALA A 8 -13.42 8.52 7.68
CA ALA A 8 -12.02 8.07 7.78
C ALA A 8 -11.30 8.15 6.44
N TRP A 9 -11.93 7.71 5.34
CA TRP A 9 -11.35 7.77 3.99
C TRP A 9 -11.20 9.20 3.48
N GLN A 10 -12.18 10.06 3.74
CA GLN A 10 -12.11 11.48 3.38
C GLN A 10 -10.90 12.15 4.07
N ARG A 11 -10.75 11.95 5.38
CA ARG A 11 -9.61 12.46 6.13
C ARG A 11 -8.28 11.90 5.64
N LEU A 12 -8.21 10.60 5.33
CA LEU A 12 -7.02 9.99 4.76
C LEU A 12 -6.63 10.64 3.43
N ALA A 13 -7.60 10.94 2.56
CA ALA A 13 -7.34 11.60 1.28
C ALA A 13 -6.91 13.07 1.44
N ASP A 14 -7.47 13.78 2.41
CA ASP A 14 -7.20 15.20 2.64
C ASP A 14 -5.90 15.43 3.44
N GLU A 15 -5.58 14.54 4.38
CA GLU A 15 -4.48 14.72 5.35
C GLU A 15 -3.20 13.98 4.95
N LEU A 16 -3.24 12.99 4.03
CA LEU A 16 -2.05 12.23 3.62
C LEU A 16 -1.36 12.89 2.41
N PRO A 17 -0.13 13.43 2.55
CA PRO A 17 0.63 13.98 1.44
C PRO A 17 0.98 12.89 0.41
N LYS A 18 0.79 13.19 -0.88
CA LYS A 18 1.04 12.24 -1.97
C LYS A 18 2.52 11.88 -2.08
N GLU A 19 3.39 12.81 -1.72
CA GLU A 19 4.85 12.64 -1.74
C GLU A 19 5.30 11.53 -0.79
N ILE A 20 4.58 11.33 0.32
CA ILE A 20 4.86 10.23 1.25
C ILE A 20 4.52 8.89 0.60
N LEU A 21 3.41 8.81 -0.16
CA LEU A 21 3.04 7.59 -0.86
C LEU A 21 4.11 7.18 -1.87
N GLU A 22 4.60 8.11 -2.68
CA GLU A 22 5.63 7.84 -3.68
C GLU A 22 6.97 7.39 -3.06
N GLN A 23 7.31 7.87 -1.86
CA GLN A 23 8.56 7.53 -1.18
C GLN A 23 8.55 6.17 -0.47
N VAL A 24 7.37 5.63 -0.14
CA VAL A 24 7.24 4.42 0.68
C VAL A 24 6.64 3.24 -0.07
N VAL A 25 6.32 3.44 -1.35
CA VAL A 25 5.71 2.44 -2.21
C VAL A 25 6.75 1.79 -3.11
N GLU A 26 6.87 0.48 -2.99
CA GLU A 26 7.55 -0.36 -3.96
C GLU A 26 6.52 -0.98 -4.90
N GLU A 27 6.65 -0.73 -6.20
CA GLU A 27 5.73 -1.26 -7.21
C GLU A 27 6.22 -2.64 -7.69
N VAL A 28 5.33 -3.63 -7.67
CA VAL A 28 5.62 -5.02 -8.05
C VAL A 28 4.56 -5.56 -9.01
N SER A 29 4.96 -6.56 -9.81
CA SER A 29 4.02 -7.27 -10.68
C SER A 29 3.15 -8.24 -9.88
N LEU A 30 2.07 -8.72 -10.48
CA LEU A 30 1.19 -9.71 -9.85
C LEU A 30 1.92 -11.02 -9.56
N GLU A 31 2.85 -11.42 -10.42
CA GLU A 31 3.64 -12.65 -10.32
C GLU A 31 4.61 -12.62 -9.13
N GLN A 32 5.06 -11.44 -8.71
CA GLN A 32 5.98 -11.25 -7.60
C GLN A 32 5.29 -11.31 -6.22
N VAL A 33 3.95 -11.26 -6.17
CA VAL A 33 3.18 -11.24 -4.92
C VAL A 33 3.54 -12.37 -3.94
N PRO A 34 3.72 -13.64 -4.36
CA PRO A 34 4.07 -14.71 -3.42
C PRO A 34 5.43 -14.48 -2.73
N GLU A 35 6.43 -13.99 -3.46
CA GLU A 35 7.76 -13.70 -2.93
C GLU A 35 7.71 -12.56 -1.90
N TYR A 36 7.04 -11.46 -2.25
CA TYR A 36 6.89 -10.32 -1.35
C TYR A 36 6.06 -10.65 -0.12
N ALA A 37 5.01 -11.46 -0.25
CA ALA A 37 4.21 -11.92 0.89
C ALA A 37 5.06 -12.72 1.88
N GLN A 38 5.93 -13.61 1.39
CA GLN A 38 6.87 -14.33 2.25
C GLN A 38 7.86 -13.36 2.93
N GLY A 39 8.42 -12.41 2.19
CA GLY A 39 9.30 -11.38 2.75
C GLY A 39 8.64 -10.50 3.82
N ILE A 40 7.33 -10.21 3.69
CA ILE A 40 6.55 -9.48 4.70
C ILE A 40 6.42 -10.30 5.98
N ILE A 41 6.09 -11.60 5.86
CA ILE A 41 5.95 -12.50 7.02
C ILE A 41 7.29 -12.65 7.75
N GLU A 42 8.39 -12.71 7.02
CA GLU A 42 9.75 -12.80 7.57
C GLU A 42 10.29 -11.46 8.09
N GLY A 43 9.52 -10.36 7.95
CA GLY A 43 9.92 -9.02 8.40
C GLY A 43 11.04 -8.37 7.56
N LYS A 44 11.30 -8.90 6.36
CA LYS A 44 12.32 -8.42 5.42
C LYS A 44 11.84 -7.24 4.59
N ILE A 45 10.54 -7.17 4.31
CA ILE A 45 9.92 -6.07 3.56
C ILE A 45 9.38 -5.02 4.53
N ARG A 46 9.68 -3.75 4.25
CA ARG A 46 9.23 -2.59 5.05
C ARG A 46 8.51 -1.61 4.13
N GLY A 47 7.53 -0.89 4.67
CA GLY A 47 6.79 0.13 3.93
C GLY A 47 5.49 -0.38 3.32
N ARG A 48 5.23 -0.01 2.08
CA ARG A 48 4.03 -0.37 1.31
C ARG A 48 4.44 -0.98 -0.03
N VAL A 49 3.71 -2.00 -0.46
CA VAL A 49 3.90 -2.63 -1.76
C VAL A 49 2.65 -2.34 -2.59
N LEU A 50 2.83 -1.75 -3.76
CA LEU A 50 1.77 -1.52 -4.74
C LEU A 50 1.84 -2.62 -5.80
N VAL A 51 0.80 -3.43 -5.88
CA VAL A 51 0.72 -4.48 -6.90
C VAL A 51 0.08 -3.88 -8.15
N ASN A 52 0.83 -3.79 -9.22
CA ASN A 52 0.33 -3.39 -10.54
C ASN A 52 0.09 -4.65 -11.39
N PRO A 53 -1.17 -5.00 -11.71
CA PRO A 53 -1.49 -6.18 -12.50
C PRO A 53 -1.13 -6.07 -13.99
N ASN A 54 -0.65 -4.90 -14.45
CA ASN A 54 -0.27 -4.64 -15.84
C ASN A 54 1.23 -4.31 -15.99
N LEU A 55 2.05 -4.59 -14.97
CA LEU A 55 3.48 -4.35 -15.00
C LEU A 55 4.22 -5.32 -15.93
#